data_AF-A0A6A2ZNJ5-F1
#
_entry.id   AF-A0A6A2ZNJ5-F1
#
_cell.length_a   1.000
_cell.length_b   1.000
_cell.length_c   1.000
_cell.angle_alpha   90.00
_cell.angle_beta   90.00
_cell.angle_gamma   90.00
#
_symmetry.space_group_name_H-M   'P 1'
#
loop_
_entity.id
_entity.type
_entity.pdbx_description
1 polymer ?
#
loop_
_entity_poly.entity_id
_entity_poly.type
_entity_poly.pdbx_seq_one_letter_code
_entity_poly.pdbx_strand_id
1 'polypeptide(L)'
;MFAPGIKKYPFNRIPKIAFMFLTIGPLPLSPLWERFFNGDEGLYSVYIHSLPSFKAEFPPSSVFYGRHIPSQVSEWGKMSMCDAERRLLANALLDISNEWFILLSESCIPLYNFSVIYYYIVVDDPDTARRFV
;
A
#
# COMPACT_ATOMS: atom_id res chain seq x y z
N MET A 1 -23.58 -1.77 17.25
CA MET A 1 -22.52 -1.62 16.24
C MET A 1 -21.21 -1.49 16.99
N PHE A 2 -20.35 -2.51 16.97
CA PHE A 2 -19.07 -2.47 17.66
C PHE A 2 -18.09 -1.65 16.82
N ALA A 3 -17.86 -0.39 17.21
CA ALA A 3 -16.71 0.36 16.74
C ALA A 3 -15.57 0.09 17.74
N PRO A 4 -14.38 -0.35 17.31
CA PRO A 4 -13.25 -0.47 18.21
C PRO A 4 -12.89 0.94 18.70
N GLY A 5 -13.18 1.20 19.98
CA GLY A 5 -13.03 2.50 20.61
C GLY A 5 -11.63 2.75 21.13
N ILE A 6 -10.60 2.74 20.26
CA ILE A 6 -9.30 3.26 20.65
C ILE A 6 -9.32 4.77 20.44
N LYS A 7 -9.69 5.52 21.49
CA LYS A 7 -9.77 6.99 21.43
C LYS A 7 -8.40 7.66 21.30
N LYS A 8 -7.32 6.99 21.72
CA LYS A 8 -5.93 7.45 21.61
C LYS A 8 -4.97 6.29 21.86
N TYR A 9 -3.98 6.12 21.00
CA TYR A 9 -2.91 5.15 21.22
C TYR A 9 -1.95 5.64 22.32
N PRO A 10 -1.28 4.74 23.07
CA PRO A 10 -0.39 5.12 24.18
C PRO A 10 0.92 5.78 23.74
N PHE A 11 1.09 6.06 22.45
CA PHE A 11 2.26 6.69 21.86
C PHE A 11 1.84 7.56 20.67
N ASN A 12 2.64 8.58 20.36
CA ASN A 12 2.41 9.44 19.21
C ASN A 12 2.71 8.65 17.94
N ARG A 13 1.72 8.55 17.04
CA ARG A 13 1.88 7.92 15.74
C ARG A 13 1.59 8.93 14.66
N ILE A 14 2.31 8.81 13.56
CA ILE A 14 2.01 9.52 12.33
C ILE A 14 1.21 8.54 11.48
N PRO A 15 -0.05 8.84 11.14
CA PRO A 15 -0.84 7.97 10.28
C PRO A 15 -0.13 7.74 8.95
N LYS A 16 -0.14 6.50 8.48
CA LYS A 16 0.45 6.11 7.20
C LYS A 16 -0.59 5.58 6.24
N ILE A 17 -0.28 5.73 4.96
CA ILE A 17 -1.00 5.07 3.87
C ILE A 17 -0.22 3.85 3.41
N ALA A 18 -0.83 2.67 3.48
CA ALA A 18 -0.29 1.43 2.93
C ALA A 18 -0.63 1.31 1.44
N PHE A 19 0.38 1.40 0.60
CA PHE A 19 0.28 1.15 -0.83
C PHE A 19 0.58 -0.33 -1.10
N MET A 20 -0.45 -1.06 -1.50
CA MET A 20 -0.44 -2.50 -1.72
C MET A 20 -0.46 -2.78 -3.23
N PHE A 21 0.69 -3.16 -3.78
CA PHE A 21 0.84 -3.50 -5.19
C PHE A 21 0.58 -4.99 -5.39
N LEU A 22 -0.55 -5.31 -6.02
CA LEU A 22 -0.88 -6.64 -6.49
C LEU A 22 -0.56 -6.72 -7.99
N THR A 23 0.49 -7.45 -8.33
CA THR A 23 1.08 -7.44 -9.67
C THR A 23 1.22 -8.86 -10.21
N ILE A 24 1.26 -9.01 -11.53
CA ILE A 24 1.57 -10.31 -12.16
C ILE A 24 3.08 -10.43 -12.41
N GLY A 25 3.77 -9.31 -12.69
CA GLY A 25 5.18 -9.29 -13.05
C GLY A 25 5.89 -8.01 -12.59
N PRO A 26 6.81 -7.45 -13.40
CA PRO A 26 7.59 -6.28 -13.00
C PRO A 26 6.70 -5.05 -12.79
N LEU A 27 7.24 -4.09 -12.04
CA LEU A 27 6.69 -2.75 -11.88
C LEU A 27 7.37 -1.80 -12.87
N PRO A 28 6.95 -1.74 -14.15
CA PRO A 28 7.59 -0.86 -15.15
C PRO A 28 7.48 0.62 -14.78
N LEU A 29 6.45 0.97 -14.01
CA LEU A 29 6.20 2.32 -13.52
C LEU A 29 6.90 2.61 -12.18
N SER A 30 7.80 1.74 -11.71
CA SER A 30 8.55 1.98 -10.49
C SER A 30 9.25 3.34 -10.43
N PRO A 31 9.85 3.90 -11.52
CA PRO A 31 10.51 5.21 -11.44
C PRO A 31 9.51 6.36 -11.22
N LEU A 32 8.27 6.22 -11.69
CA LEU A 32 7.21 7.20 -11.43
C LEU A 32 6.80 7.17 -9.96
N TRP A 33 6.59 5.97 -9.42
CA TRP A 33 6.25 5.78 -8.01
C TRP A 33 7.39 6.20 -7.08
N GLU A 34 8.65 5.96 -7.44
CA GLU A 34 9.81 6.47 -6.71
C GLU A 34 9.79 8.01 -6.61
N ARG A 35 9.49 8.70 -7.71
CA ARG A 35 9.32 10.17 -7.70
C ARG A 35 8.13 10.62 -6.87
N PHE A 36 7.03 9.86 -6.90
CA PHE A 36 5.84 10.16 -6.12
C PHE A 36 6.09 10.06 -4.62
N PHE A 37 6.88 9.08 -4.16
CA PHE A 37 7.17 8.85 -2.75
C PHE A 37 8.37 9.64 -2.18
N ASN A 38 9.20 10.20 -3.06
CA ASN A 38 10.45 10.84 -2.68
C ASN A 38 10.25 12.03 -1.74
N GLY A 39 10.84 11.98 -0.54
CA GLY A 39 10.76 13.04 0.46
C GLY A 39 9.60 12.94 1.45
N ASP A 40 8.75 11.90 1.33
CA ASP A 40 7.61 11.65 2.22
C ASP A 40 7.83 10.39 3.08
N GLU A 41 9.10 10.03 3.33
CA GLU A 41 9.44 8.84 4.10
C GLU A 41 8.83 8.88 5.51
N GLY A 42 8.12 7.81 5.88
CA GLY A 42 7.46 7.69 7.18
C GLY A 42 5.95 8.02 7.15
N LEU A 43 5.43 8.59 6.05
CA LEU A 43 3.99 8.81 5.84
C LEU A 43 3.32 7.68 5.04
N TYR A 44 4.10 6.71 4.58
CA TYR A 44 3.61 5.59 3.78
C TYR A 44 4.34 4.30 4.08
N SER A 45 3.73 3.20 3.67
CA SER A 45 4.30 1.85 3.65
C SER A 45 4.02 1.22 2.29
N VAL A 46 4.97 0.45 1.74
CA VAL A 46 4.82 -0.23 0.46
C VAL A 46 4.86 -1.73 0.68
N TYR A 47 3.93 -2.45 0.05
CA TYR A 47 3.85 -3.92 0.05
C TYR A 47 3.64 -4.41 -1.37
N ILE A 48 4.37 -5.44 -1.79
CA ILE A 48 4.25 -6.01 -3.13
C ILE A 48 3.92 -7.50 -3.03
N HIS A 49 2.87 -7.93 -3.73
CA HIS A 49 2.59 -9.33 -4.01
C HIS A 49 2.65 -9.52 -5.52
N SER A 50 3.49 -10.45 -5.96
CA SER A 50 3.69 -10.79 -7.37
C SER A 50 3.60 -12.29 -7.59
N LEU A 51 3.65 -12.77 -8.83
CA LEU A 51 3.81 -14.21 -9.07
C LEU A 51 5.05 -14.74 -8.34
N PRO A 52 5.02 -15.95 -7.73
CA PRO A 52 6.18 -16.51 -7.01
C PRO A 52 7.42 -16.73 -7.88
N SER A 53 7.21 -16.91 -9.18
CA SER A 53 8.28 -17.02 -10.19
C SER A 53 8.96 -15.69 -10.47
N PHE A 54 8.34 -14.57 -10.09
CA PHE A 54 8.86 -13.24 -10.28
C PHE A 54 9.42 -12.70 -8.96
N LYS A 55 10.74 -12.43 -8.95
CA LYS A 55 11.42 -11.71 -7.89
C LYS A 55 11.95 -10.41 -8.46
N ALA A 56 11.40 -9.28 -8.00
CA ALA A 56 11.95 -7.99 -8.40
C ALA A 56 13.25 -7.72 -7.63
N GLU A 57 14.30 -7.37 -8.37
CA GLU A 57 15.55 -6.87 -7.78
C GLU A 57 15.52 -5.35 -7.82
N PHE A 58 15.29 -4.74 -6.66
CA PHE A 58 15.37 -3.29 -6.49
C PHE A 58 16.71 -2.94 -5.79
N PRO A 59 17.34 -1.81 -6.11
CA PRO A 59 18.50 -1.34 -5.35
C PRO A 59 18.07 -0.96 -3.92
N PRO A 60 18.97 -1.03 -2.92
CA PRO A 60 18.67 -0.66 -1.53
C PRO A 60 18.12 0.75 -1.33
N SER A 61 18.37 1.66 -2.27
CA SER A 61 17.85 3.03 -2.29
C SER A 61 16.41 3.15 -2.77
N SER A 62 15.85 2.10 -3.39
CA SER A 62 14.49 2.13 -3.92
C SER A 62 13.45 1.97 -2.82
N VAL A 63 12.32 2.67 -2.96
CA VAL A 63 11.15 2.53 -2.09
C VAL A 63 10.57 1.12 -2.09
N PHE A 64 10.85 0.34 -3.14
CA PHE A 64 10.40 -1.04 -3.31
C PHE A 64 11.37 -2.10 -2.76
N TYR A 65 12.54 -1.69 -2.29
CA TYR A 65 13.54 -2.61 -1.74
C TYR A 65 13.01 -3.38 -0.53
N GLY A 66 13.06 -4.72 -0.60
CA GLY A 66 12.62 -5.59 0.48
C GLY A 66 11.12 -5.51 0.80
N ARG A 67 10.29 -4.97 -0.11
CA ARG A 67 8.84 -4.79 0.11
C ARG A 67 7.98 -5.96 -0.39
N HIS A 68 8.60 -6.97 -0.99
CA HIS A 68 7.90 -8.18 -1.42
C HIS A 68 7.47 -9.02 -0.22
N ILE A 69 6.18 -9.30 -0.12
CA ILE A 69 5.64 -10.24 0.86
C ILE A 69 5.72 -11.68 0.31
N PRO A 70 5.70 -12.71 1.18
CA PRO A 70 5.58 -14.10 0.74
C PRO A 70 4.36 -14.27 -0.17
N SER A 71 4.61 -14.58 -1.44
CA SER A 71 3.57 -14.63 -2.48
C SER A 71 3.21 -16.07 -2.84
N GLN A 72 1.96 -16.31 -3.27
CA GLN A 72 1.57 -17.56 -3.94
C GLN A 72 0.97 -17.24 -5.31
N VAL A 73 0.77 -18.26 -6.15
CA VAL A 73 0.18 -18.07 -7.48
C VAL A 73 -1.19 -17.42 -7.35
N SER A 74 -1.35 -16.28 -8.01
CA SER A 74 -2.59 -15.52 -8.08
C SER A 74 -2.99 -15.36 -9.54
N GLU A 75 -4.08 -15.99 -9.93
CA GLU A 75 -4.62 -15.92 -11.28
C GLU A 75 -5.74 -14.89 -11.37
N TRP A 76 -5.75 -14.15 -12.47
CA TRP A 76 -6.73 -13.09 -12.70
C TRP A 76 -8.15 -13.66 -12.75
N GLY A 77 -9.08 -12.97 -12.08
CA GLY A 77 -10.49 -13.37 -12.02
C GLY A 77 -10.78 -14.64 -11.20
N LYS A 78 -9.78 -15.21 -10.52
CA LYS A 78 -9.95 -16.38 -9.64
C LYS A 78 -9.89 -15.99 -8.17
N MET A 79 -10.42 -16.84 -7.29
CA MET A 79 -10.37 -16.65 -5.83
C MET A 79 -8.95 -16.50 -5.27
N SER A 80 -7.96 -17.06 -5.96
CA SER A 80 -6.54 -16.86 -5.64
C SER A 80 -6.11 -15.39 -5.62
N MET A 81 -6.78 -14.52 -6.37
CA MET A 81 -6.52 -13.08 -6.38
C MET A 81 -7.02 -12.43 -5.09
N CYS A 82 -8.20 -12.82 -4.60
CA CYS A 82 -8.71 -12.39 -3.29
C CYS A 82 -7.79 -12.84 -2.14
N ASP A 83 -7.22 -14.04 -2.23
CA ASP A 83 -6.27 -14.52 -1.22
C ASP A 83 -4.95 -13.75 -1.26
N ALA A 84 -4.50 -13.32 -2.44
CA ALA A 84 -3.33 -12.46 -2.58
C ALA A 84 -3.56 -11.06 -1.98
N GLU A 85 -4.73 -10.46 -2.25
CA GLU A 85 -5.15 -9.21 -1.64
C GLU A 85 -5.22 -9.32 -0.10
N ARG A 86 -5.83 -10.39 0.42
CA ARG A 86 -5.89 -10.66 1.87
C ARG A 86 -4.50 -10.75 2.50
N ARG A 87 -3.51 -11.33 1.80
CA ARG A 87 -2.13 -11.39 2.29
C ARG A 87 -1.46 -10.03 2.31
N LEU A 88 -1.67 -9.21 1.28
CA LEU A 88 -1.20 -7.83 1.27
C LEU A 88 -1.77 -7.07 2.46
N LEU A 89 -3.09 -7.13 2.63
CA LEU A 89 -3.79 -6.47 3.74
C LEU A 89 -3.32 -6.99 5.10
N ALA A 90 -3.19 -8.31 5.27
CA ALA A 90 -2.73 -8.91 6.52
C ALA A 90 -1.31 -8.44 6.90
N ASN A 91 -0.38 -8.35 5.94
CA ASN A 91 0.97 -7.83 6.19
C ASN A 91 0.94 -6.31 6.47
N ALA A 92 0.09 -5.57 5.77
CA ALA A 92 -0.07 -4.14 5.99
C ALA A 92 -0.63 -3.82 7.39
N LEU A 93 -1.54 -4.65 7.90
CA LEU A 93 -2.13 -4.51 9.24
C LEU A 93 -1.14 -4.77 10.38
N LEU A 94 0.02 -5.39 10.10
CA LEU A 94 1.08 -5.56 11.11
C LEU A 94 1.75 -4.24 11.50
N ASP A 95 1.81 -3.25 10.59
CA ASP A 95 2.20 -1.90 10.96
C ASP A 95 0.95 -1.14 11.42
N ILE A 96 0.83 -1.02 12.73
CA ILE A 96 -0.24 -0.32 13.44
C ILE A 96 -0.33 1.19 13.15
N SER A 97 0.65 1.75 12.42
CA SER A 97 0.64 3.13 11.95
C SER A 97 -0.06 3.26 10.60
N ASN A 98 -0.27 2.16 9.86
CA ASN A 98 -1.07 2.16 8.64
C ASN A 98 -2.55 2.30 9.02
N GLU A 99 -3.17 3.41 8.60
CA GLU A 99 -4.58 3.69 8.84
C GLU A 99 -5.41 3.59 7.56
N TRP A 100 -4.75 3.75 6.40
CA TRP A 100 -5.36 3.69 5.08
C TRP A 100 -4.68 2.65 4.21
N PHE A 101 -5.45 2.00 3.34
CA PHE A 101 -4.98 0.90 2.50
C PHE A 101 -5.43 1.14 1.07
N ILE A 102 -4.48 1.29 0.15
CA ILE A 102 -4.73 1.52 -1.27
C ILE A 102 -4.21 0.30 -2.03
N LEU A 103 -5.12 -0.41 -2.71
CA LEU A 103 -4.77 -1.52 -3.58
C LEU A 103 -4.52 -1.02 -5.01
N LEU A 104 -3.39 -1.42 -5.60
CA LEU A 104 -2.93 -0.97 -6.90
C LEU A 104 -2.47 -2.15 -7.75
N SER A 105 -2.68 -2.08 -9.06
CA SER A 105 -2.02 -2.96 -10.04
C SER A 105 -0.73 -2.33 -10.57
N GLU A 106 0.02 -3.09 -11.37
CA GLU A 106 1.23 -2.64 -12.07
C GLU A 106 0.99 -1.50 -13.08
N SER A 107 -0.27 -1.28 -13.48
CA SER A 107 -0.68 -0.26 -14.45
C SER A 107 -1.23 1.01 -13.82
N CYS A 108 -1.45 1.04 -12.50
CA CYS A 108 -1.94 2.22 -11.81
C CYS A 108 -0.88 3.34 -11.78
N ILE A 109 -1.36 4.58 -11.87
CA ILE A 109 -0.54 5.79 -11.76
C ILE A 109 -1.18 6.80 -10.80
N PRO A 110 -0.39 7.55 -10.02
CA PRO A 110 -0.90 8.68 -9.25
C PRO A 110 -1.21 9.85 -10.19
N LEU A 111 -2.36 10.51 -9.99
CA LEU A 111 -2.77 11.69 -10.75
C LEU A 111 -2.38 13.01 -10.07
N TYR A 112 -2.13 12.97 -8.77
CA TYR A 112 -1.70 14.10 -7.94
C TYR A 112 -0.43 13.70 -7.19
N ASN A 113 0.29 14.70 -6.66
CA ASN A 113 1.46 14.44 -5.82
C ASN A 113 1.05 13.84 -4.47
N PHE A 114 2.03 13.27 -3.75
CA PHE A 114 1.77 12.58 -2.50
C PHE A 114 1.17 13.52 -1.44
N SER A 115 1.69 14.72 -1.28
CA SER A 115 1.22 15.66 -0.26
C SER A 115 -0.27 16.00 -0.40
N VAL A 116 -0.77 16.15 -1.64
CA VAL A 116 -2.20 16.39 -1.91
C VAL A 116 -3.03 15.15 -1.54
N ILE A 117 -2.61 13.96 -1.98
CA ILE A 117 -3.31 12.70 -1.67
C ILE A 117 -3.36 12.46 -0.15
N TYR A 118 -2.22 12.62 0.51
CA TYR A 118 -2.09 12.44 1.95
C TYR A 118 -2.96 13.43 2.71
N TYR A 119 -2.93 14.71 2.36
CA TYR A 119 -3.79 15.72 2.97
C TYR A 119 -5.27 15.36 2.80
N TYR A 120 -5.70 14.98 1.59
CA TYR A 120 -7.10 14.65 1.31
C TYR A 120 -7.59 13.41 2.08
N ILE A 121 -6.78 12.35 2.15
CA ILE A 121 -7.18 11.09 2.79
C ILE A 121 -7.06 11.16 4.31
N VAL A 122 -6.00 11.78 4.83
CA VAL A 122 -5.62 11.70 6.25
C VAL A 122 -6.04 12.94 7.03
N VAL A 123 -6.00 14.13 6.41
CA VAL A 123 -6.16 15.41 7.11
C VAL A 123 -7.55 16.03 6.92
N ASP A 124 -8.08 16.02 5.69
CA ASP A 124 -9.26 16.81 5.33
C ASP A 124 -10.60 16.17 5.77
N ASP A 125 -10.77 14.84 5.67
CA ASP A 125 -11.92 14.14 6.27
C ASP A 125 -11.76 12.59 6.33
N PRO A 126 -11.73 11.96 7.53
CA PRO A 126 -11.74 10.50 7.67
C PRO A 126 -13.00 9.80 7.14
N ASP A 127 -14.11 10.52 6.93
CA ASP A 127 -15.39 9.96 6.48
C ASP A 127 -15.63 10.08 4.95
N THR A 128 -14.93 10.96 4.23
CA THR A 128 -15.14 11.17 2.78
C THR A 128 -14.48 10.09 1.92
N ALA A 129 -13.36 9.51 2.36
CA ALA A 129 -12.71 8.40 1.65
C ALA A 129 -13.49 7.06 1.72
N ARG A 130 -14.55 6.97 2.53
CA ARG A 130 -15.50 5.84 2.51
C ARG A 130 -16.35 5.76 1.23
N ARG A 131 -16.29 6.76 0.34
CA ARG A 131 -17.17 6.87 -0.83
C ARG A 131 -16.57 6.36 -2.14
N PHE A 132 -15.31 5.92 -2.14
CA PHE A 132 -14.64 5.41 -3.34
C PHE A 132 -13.93 4.09 -3.04
N VAL A 133 -14.73 3.06 -2.77
CA VAL A 133 -14.35 1.65 -2.98
C VAL A 133 -15.32 1.10 -4.02
#